data_AF-A0A5N4CDB1-F1
#
_entry.id   AF-A0A5N4CDB1-F1
#
_cell.length_a   1.000
_cell.length_b   1.000
_cell.length_c   1.000
_cell.angle_alpha   90.00
_cell.angle_beta   90.00
_cell.angle_gamma   90.00
#
_symmetry.space_group_name_H-M   'P 1'
#
loop_
_entity.id
_entity.type
_entity.pdbx_description
1 polymer ?
#
loop_
_entity_poly.entity_id
_entity_poly.type
_entity_poly.pdbx_seq_one_letter_code
_entity_poly.pdbx_strand_id
1 'polypeptide(L)'
;MTCSQLPRGFTGLGNAPFWVRLFFWKQVAEKIPLQPKHFRILNPVIIKETAFDILQYSEPQSRFWGRDKNVPTIGVMAVVLATHLCDEVSLAGFGYDLNQPRTPLHYFDNLCMAAMNFQTMHNVTTETRFLLQLVREGVVPDLSGGIHCEF
;
A
#
# COMPACT_ATOMS: atom_id res chain seq x y z
N MET A 1 3.57 12.39 20.61
CA MET A 1 3.66 13.24 19.40
C MET A 1 2.26 13.39 18.83
N THR A 2 1.82 14.61 18.51
CA THR A 2 0.50 14.84 17.91
C THR A 2 0.58 14.62 16.40
N CYS A 3 -0.18 13.66 15.88
CA CYS A 3 -0.32 13.46 14.44
C CYS A 3 -1.30 14.48 13.84
N SER A 4 -1.11 14.84 12.58
CA SER A 4 -1.95 15.72 11.77
C SER A 4 -2.87 14.90 10.85
N GLN A 5 -4.12 15.33 10.69
CA GLN A 5 -5.11 14.64 9.84
C GLN A 5 -4.95 14.93 8.34
N LEU A 6 -4.20 15.96 7.94
CA LEU A 6 -3.95 16.27 6.54
C LEU A 6 -2.58 15.78 6.09
N PRO A 7 -2.49 15.07 4.94
CA PRO A 7 -1.20 14.77 4.33
C PRO A 7 -0.54 16.09 3.89
N ARG A 8 0.75 16.26 4.17
CA ARG A 8 1.51 17.39 3.61
C ARG A 8 1.51 17.22 2.08
N GLY A 9 0.99 18.22 1.38
CA GLY A 9 1.09 18.25 -0.09
C GLY A 9 2.55 18.30 -0.53
N PHE A 10 2.89 17.62 -1.61
CA PHE A 10 4.18 17.81 -2.28
C PHE A 10 4.26 19.26 -2.78
N THR A 11 5.14 20.08 -2.19
CA THR A 11 5.39 21.47 -2.60
C THR A 11 6.53 21.57 -3.63
N GLY A 12 6.64 20.58 -4.53
CA GLY A 12 7.57 20.64 -5.64
C GLY A 12 6.98 21.47 -6.78
N LEU A 13 7.37 22.74 -6.91
CA LEU A 13 7.02 23.59 -8.06
C LEU A 13 7.73 23.08 -9.34
N GLY A 14 7.17 22.05 -9.97
CA GLY A 14 7.47 21.69 -11.36
C GLY A 14 6.46 22.35 -12.32
N ASN A 15 6.96 22.95 -13.41
CA ASN A 15 6.15 23.51 -14.49
C ASN A 15 5.74 22.41 -15.49
N ALA A 16 4.94 21.44 -15.03
CA ALA A 16 4.43 20.39 -15.89
C ALA A 16 3.47 21.00 -16.93
N PRO A 17 3.51 20.57 -18.21
CA PRO A 17 2.53 21.01 -19.21
C PRO A 17 1.10 20.79 -18.72
N PHE A 18 0.21 21.73 -19.03
CA PHE A 18 -1.19 21.68 -18.60
C PHE A 18 -1.87 20.34 -18.89
N TRP A 19 -1.57 19.72 -20.04
CA TRP A 19 -2.11 18.41 -20.41
C TRP A 19 -1.73 17.29 -19.43
N VAL A 20 -0.50 17.29 -18.90
CA VAL A 20 -0.06 16.32 -17.88
C VAL A 20 -0.90 16.50 -16.60
N ARG A 21 -1.20 17.75 -16.22
CA ARG A 21 -2.08 18.06 -15.08
C ARG A 21 -3.55 17.66 -15.31
N LEU A 22 -3.97 17.48 -16.56
CA LEU A 22 -5.31 17.02 -16.91
C LEU A 22 -5.45 15.50 -16.79
N PHE A 23 -4.38 14.74 -17.09
CA PHE A 23 -4.40 13.27 -17.04
C PHE A 23 -4.10 12.69 -15.66
N PHE A 24 -3.34 13.39 -14.81
CA PHE A 24 -3.00 12.92 -13.46
C PHE A 24 -3.80 13.65 -12.38
N TRP A 25 -4.32 12.89 -11.40
CA TRP A 25 -5.10 13.44 -10.29
C TRP A 25 -4.24 14.24 -9.27
N LYS A 26 -2.91 14.17 -9.39
CA LYS A 26 -1.91 14.93 -8.61
C LYS A 26 -0.70 15.24 -9.49
N GLN A 27 0.10 16.22 -9.05
CA GLN A 27 1.39 16.49 -9.68
C GLN A 27 2.33 15.28 -9.53
N VAL A 28 3.00 14.93 -10.63
CA VAL A 28 3.96 13.82 -10.71
C VAL A 28 5.36 14.36 -11.02
N ALA A 29 6.39 13.57 -10.69
CA ALA A 29 7.77 13.92 -11.02
C ALA A 29 7.97 13.90 -12.55
N GLU A 30 8.48 14.99 -13.11
CA GLU A 30 8.74 15.11 -14.56
C GLU A 30 10.05 14.43 -14.97
N LYS A 31 11.01 14.32 -14.05
CA LYS A 31 12.32 13.72 -14.28
C LYS A 31 12.70 12.87 -13.08
N ILE A 32 13.16 11.66 -13.36
CA ILE A 32 13.73 10.75 -12.37
C ILE A 32 15.21 10.57 -12.73
N PRO A 33 16.16 10.89 -11.83
CA PRO A 33 17.59 10.87 -12.12
C PRO A 33 18.16 9.44 -12.08
N LEU A 34 17.53 8.50 -12.80
CA LEU A 34 17.94 7.09 -12.91
C LEU A 34 18.07 6.71 -14.39
N GLN A 35 19.03 5.82 -14.70
CA GLN A 35 19.18 5.28 -16.05
C GLN A 35 18.05 4.27 -16.36
N PRO A 36 17.59 4.15 -17.63
CA PRO A 36 16.54 3.22 -18.04
C PRO A 36 16.75 1.77 -17.56
N LYS A 37 18.01 1.30 -17.55
CA LYS A 37 18.38 -0.05 -17.10
C LYS A 37 18.09 -0.35 -15.63
N HIS A 38 17.84 0.67 -14.80
CA HIS A 38 17.47 0.53 -13.39
C HIS A 38 15.96 0.56 -13.16
N PHE A 39 15.16 0.81 -14.20
CA PHE A 39 13.71 0.71 -14.10
C PHE A 39 13.28 -0.75 -14.31
N ARG A 40 12.29 -1.16 -13.53
CA ARG A 40 11.59 -2.43 -13.67
C ARG A 40 10.10 -2.13 -13.70
N ILE A 41 9.37 -2.92 -14.48
CA ILE A 41 7.93 -2.82 -14.59
C ILE A 41 7.36 -4.02 -13.85
N LEU A 42 6.52 -3.77 -12.85
CA LEU A 42 5.79 -4.83 -12.17
C LEU A 42 4.85 -5.49 -13.17
N ASN A 43 4.95 -6.83 -13.30
CA ASN A 43 4.05 -7.58 -14.15
C ASN A 43 2.61 -7.51 -13.59
N PRO A 44 1.62 -7.02 -14.36
CA PRO A 44 0.23 -6.94 -13.89
C PRO A 44 -0.38 -8.28 -13.46
N VAL A 45 0.18 -9.42 -13.89
CA VAL A 45 -0.23 -10.74 -13.43
C VAL A 45 -0.08 -10.87 -11.91
N ILE A 46 1.01 -10.36 -11.33
CA ILE A 46 1.22 -10.39 -9.87
C ILE A 46 0.14 -9.60 -9.15
N ILE A 47 -0.29 -8.46 -9.73
CA ILE A 47 -1.38 -7.64 -9.17
C ILE A 47 -2.69 -8.44 -9.18
N LYS A 48 -2.99 -9.11 -10.30
CA LYS A 48 -4.19 -9.93 -10.47
C LYS A 48 -4.20 -11.12 -9.51
N GLU A 49 -3.12 -11.87 -9.45
CA GLU A 49 -2.93 -13.04 -8.57
C GLU A 49 -3.05 -12.62 -7.10
N THR A 50 -2.37 -11.54 -6.70
CA THR A 50 -2.47 -10.99 -5.34
C THR A 50 -3.92 -10.66 -4.99
N ALA A 51 -4.66 -10.03 -5.91
CA ALA A 51 -6.03 -9.61 -5.65
C ALA A 51 -7.01 -10.78 -5.55
N PHE A 52 -7.03 -11.67 -6.54
CA PHE A 52 -8.11 -12.65 -6.70
C PHE A 52 -7.77 -14.03 -6.19
N ASP A 53 -6.51 -14.47 -6.33
CA ASP A 53 -6.12 -15.83 -5.97
C ASP A 53 -5.65 -15.88 -4.51
N ILE A 54 -4.89 -14.87 -4.07
CA ILE A 54 -4.32 -14.80 -2.72
C ILE A 54 -5.28 -14.11 -1.74
N LEU A 55 -5.69 -12.87 -2.02
CA LEU A 55 -6.55 -12.10 -1.12
C LEU A 55 -8.05 -12.39 -1.30
N GLN A 56 -8.41 -13.18 -2.32
CA GLN A 56 -9.78 -13.60 -2.62
C GLN A 56 -10.77 -12.43 -2.69
N TYR A 57 -10.32 -11.30 -3.24
CA TYR A 57 -11.20 -10.19 -3.51
C TYR A 57 -12.26 -10.57 -4.55
N SER A 58 -13.42 -9.93 -4.47
CA SER A 58 -14.44 -10.10 -5.50
C SER A 58 -13.97 -9.46 -6.80
N GLU A 59 -14.27 -10.13 -7.92
CA GLU A 59 -14.05 -9.56 -9.25
C GLU A 59 -14.74 -8.19 -9.38
N PRO A 60 -14.18 -7.26 -10.17
CA PRO A 60 -14.75 -5.94 -10.36
C PRO A 60 -16.20 -6.05 -10.84
N GLN A 61 -17.13 -5.50 -10.07
CA GLN A 61 -18.53 -5.44 -10.47
C GLN A 61 -18.80 -4.06 -11.07
N SER A 62 -19.48 -4.02 -12.21
CA SER A 62 -19.98 -2.75 -12.77
C SER A 62 -21.05 -2.18 -11.84
N ARG A 63 -20.64 -1.39 -10.85
CA ARG A 63 -21.55 -0.72 -9.91
C ARG A 63 -21.74 0.73 -10.32
N PHE A 64 -22.99 1.18 -10.27
CA PHE A 64 -23.38 2.56 -10.56
C PHE A 64 -22.88 3.56 -9.49
N TRP A 65 -22.63 3.07 -8.27
CA TRP A 65 -22.12 3.84 -7.14
C TRP A 65 -21.19 3.00 -6.26
N GLY A 66 -20.18 3.65 -5.68
CA GLY A 66 -19.15 3.00 -4.86
C GLY A 66 -17.97 2.49 -5.68
N ARG A 67 -16.82 2.30 -5.02
CA ARG A 67 -15.65 1.65 -5.62
C ARG A 67 -15.45 0.30 -4.94
N ASP A 68 -15.11 -0.72 -5.72
CA ASP A 68 -14.78 -2.02 -5.16
C ASP A 68 -13.43 -1.92 -4.41
N LYS A 69 -13.40 -2.49 -3.20
CA LYS A 69 -12.17 -2.60 -2.40
C LYS A 69 -11.34 -3.80 -2.85
N ASN A 70 -11.04 -3.86 -4.14
CA ASN A 70 -10.41 -5.00 -4.80
C ASN A 70 -9.00 -4.72 -5.33
N VAL A 71 -8.41 -3.58 -4.96
CA VAL A 71 -7.02 -3.26 -5.31
C VAL A 71 -6.16 -3.54 -4.08
N PRO A 72 -5.20 -4.47 -4.13
CA PRO A 72 -4.26 -4.69 -3.04
C PRO A 72 -3.38 -3.45 -2.80
N THR A 73 -2.94 -3.22 -1.57
CA THR A 73 -1.93 -2.19 -1.33
C THR A 73 -0.60 -2.55 -1.99
N ILE A 74 0.21 -1.53 -2.29
CA ILE A 74 1.57 -1.72 -2.79
C ILE A 74 2.42 -2.56 -1.80
N GLY A 75 2.16 -2.43 -0.50
CA GLY A 75 2.84 -3.22 0.53
C GLY A 75 2.61 -4.72 0.34
N VAL A 76 1.35 -5.17 0.26
CA VAL A 76 1.05 -6.59 0.07
C VAL A 76 1.48 -7.11 -1.31
N MET A 77 1.32 -6.30 -2.37
CA MET A 77 1.85 -6.68 -3.70
C MET A 77 3.37 -6.87 -3.66
N ALA A 78 4.11 -6.06 -2.89
CA ALA A 78 5.55 -6.21 -2.73
C ALA A 78 5.91 -7.49 -1.98
N VAL A 79 5.12 -7.88 -0.95
CA VAL A 79 5.31 -9.14 -0.23
C VAL A 79 5.14 -10.33 -1.17
N VAL A 80 4.02 -10.39 -1.91
CA VAL A 80 3.77 -11.48 -2.88
C VAL A 80 4.83 -11.51 -3.96
N LEU A 81 5.21 -10.37 -4.52
CA LEU A 81 6.29 -10.31 -5.50
C LEU A 81 7.60 -10.88 -4.92
N ALA A 82 7.93 -10.53 -3.67
CA ALA A 82 9.14 -11.02 -3.01
C ALA A 82 9.10 -12.55 -2.85
N THR A 83 7.95 -13.16 -2.54
CA THR A 83 7.86 -14.62 -2.44
C THR A 83 8.03 -15.35 -3.77
N HIS A 84 7.81 -14.69 -4.91
CA HIS A 84 8.13 -15.26 -6.23
C HIS A 84 9.62 -15.11 -6.60
N LEU A 85 10.37 -14.23 -5.94
CA LEU A 85 11.72 -13.86 -6.31
C LEU A 85 12.80 -14.31 -5.32
N CYS A 86 12.43 -14.54 -4.07
CA CYS A 86 13.34 -14.81 -2.97
C CYS A 86 13.00 -16.15 -2.31
N ASP A 87 14.02 -16.86 -1.84
CA ASP A 87 13.84 -18.08 -1.04
C ASP A 87 13.33 -17.77 0.38
N GLU A 88 13.71 -16.62 0.93
CA GLU A 88 13.30 -16.15 2.26
C GLU A 88 12.86 -14.69 2.18
N VAL A 89 11.77 -14.36 2.90
CA VAL A 89 11.20 -13.01 2.96
C VAL A 89 10.88 -12.66 4.41
N SER A 90 11.40 -11.52 4.87
CA SER A 90 11.11 -10.97 6.20
C SER A 90 10.38 -9.64 6.10
N LEU A 91 9.46 -9.40 7.02
CA LEU A 91 8.63 -8.19 7.05
C LEU A 91 9.17 -7.19 8.09
N ALA A 92 9.15 -5.90 7.74
CA ALA A 92 9.45 -4.82 8.67
C ALA A 92 8.61 -3.58 8.34
N GLY A 93 8.02 -2.95 9.36
CA GLY A 93 7.19 -1.76 9.19
C GLY A 93 5.80 -2.06 8.61
N PHE A 94 5.33 -3.30 8.75
CA PHE A 94 3.96 -3.71 8.44
C PHE A 94 3.12 -3.74 9.72
N GLY A 95 1.83 -3.47 9.58
CA GLY A 95 0.89 -3.42 10.69
C GLY A 95 0.07 -2.14 10.67
N TYR A 96 -1.24 -2.27 10.79
CA TYR A 96 -2.16 -1.14 10.90
C TYR A 96 -3.16 -1.45 12.02
N ASP A 97 -3.19 -0.60 13.04
CA ASP A 97 -4.22 -0.65 14.07
C ASP A 97 -5.25 0.45 13.87
N LEU A 98 -6.33 0.09 13.17
CA LEU A 98 -7.44 1.00 12.89
C LEU A 98 -8.22 1.40 14.15
N ASN A 99 -8.03 0.71 15.28
CA ASN A 99 -8.63 1.07 16.58
C ASN A 99 -7.87 2.22 17.26
N GLN A 100 -6.66 2.54 16.80
CA GLN A 100 -5.84 3.64 17.29
C GLN A 100 -5.71 4.77 16.25
N PRO A 101 -6.81 5.48 15.90
CA PRO A 101 -6.81 6.46 14.80
C PRO A 101 -5.86 7.66 15.00
N ARG A 102 -5.35 7.87 16.22
CA ARG A 102 -4.45 8.96 16.61
C ARG A 102 -2.97 8.57 16.62
N THR A 103 -2.62 7.34 16.29
CA THR A 103 -1.21 6.94 16.13
C THR A 103 -0.66 7.41 14.78
N PRO A 104 0.66 7.59 14.67
CA PRO A 104 1.30 7.86 13.38
C PRO A 104 1.07 6.70 12.39
N LEU A 105 0.72 7.03 11.16
CA LEU A 105 0.56 6.09 10.05
C LEU A 105 1.92 5.72 9.43
N HIS A 106 2.84 6.68 9.34
CA HIS A 106 4.19 6.45 8.83
C HIS A 106 5.24 6.78 9.88
N TYR A 107 6.40 6.15 9.77
CA TYR A 107 7.53 6.37 10.69
C TYR A 107 8.28 7.70 10.46
N PHE A 108 8.10 8.33 9.29
CA PHE A 108 8.85 9.52 8.87
C PHE A 108 8.01 10.80 8.82
N ASP A 109 6.70 10.70 9.03
CA ASP A 109 5.80 11.85 9.00
C ASP A 109 4.81 11.83 10.19
N ASN A 110 3.92 12.82 10.21
CA ASN A 110 2.94 12.97 11.28
C ASN A 110 1.53 12.63 10.81
N LEU A 111 1.33 11.89 9.72
CA LEU A 111 -0.02 11.56 9.24
C LEU A 111 -0.69 10.60 10.24
N CYS A 112 -1.94 10.85 10.62
CA CYS A 112 -2.67 9.96 11.54
C CYS A 112 -3.17 8.68 10.84
N MET A 113 -3.25 7.57 11.58
CA MET A 113 -3.84 6.31 11.09
C MET A 113 -5.29 6.47 10.60
N ALA A 114 -6.05 7.43 11.15
CA ALA A 114 -7.38 7.82 10.66
C ALA A 114 -7.42 8.16 9.16
N ALA A 115 -6.30 8.59 8.56
CA ALA A 115 -6.22 8.91 7.15
C ALA A 115 -6.52 7.69 6.24
N MET A 116 -6.29 6.47 6.73
CA MET A 116 -6.60 5.23 6.01
C MET A 116 -8.11 5.07 5.75
N ASN A 117 -8.98 5.65 6.57
CA ASN A 117 -10.42 5.58 6.37
C ASN A 117 -10.89 6.29 5.09
N PHE A 118 -10.08 7.20 4.55
CA PHE A 118 -10.36 7.89 3.28
C PHE A 118 -9.89 7.08 2.06
N GLN A 119 -9.14 5.98 2.26
CA GLN A 119 -8.71 5.10 1.18
C GLN A 119 -9.81 4.09 0.86
N THR A 120 -10.52 4.33 -0.24
CA THR A 120 -11.73 3.57 -0.60
C THR A 120 -11.47 2.36 -1.51
N MET A 121 -10.23 2.18 -1.99
CA MET A 121 -9.87 1.14 -2.96
C MET A 121 -9.28 -0.13 -2.34
N HIS A 122 -8.75 -0.02 -1.12
CA HIS A 122 -8.00 -1.09 -0.47
C HIS A 122 -8.81 -1.72 0.66
N ASN A 123 -8.69 -3.03 0.82
CA ASN A 123 -9.24 -3.74 1.97
C ASN A 123 -8.12 -4.12 2.93
N VAL A 124 -7.63 -3.11 3.66
CA VAL A 124 -6.54 -3.24 4.63
C VAL A 124 -6.87 -4.23 5.75
N THR A 125 -8.13 -4.44 6.10
CA THR A 125 -8.52 -5.47 7.07
C THR A 125 -8.23 -6.88 6.56
N THR A 126 -8.59 -7.18 5.31
CA THR A 126 -8.27 -8.49 4.70
C THR A 126 -6.76 -8.67 4.54
N GLU A 127 -6.06 -7.62 4.11
CA GLU A 127 -4.60 -7.64 3.98
C GLU A 127 -3.90 -7.89 5.32
N THR A 128 -4.33 -7.23 6.40
CA THR A 128 -3.78 -7.46 7.75
C THR A 128 -4.00 -8.92 8.19
N ARG A 129 -5.18 -9.51 7.91
CA ARG A 129 -5.44 -10.93 8.23
C ARG A 129 -4.54 -11.87 7.45
N PHE A 130 -4.32 -11.60 6.16
CA PHE A 130 -3.41 -12.36 5.33
C PHE A 130 -1.97 -12.33 5.89
N LEU A 131 -1.45 -11.14 6.20
CA LEU A 131 -0.12 -10.99 6.78
C LEU A 131 0.00 -11.66 8.15
N LEU A 132 -1.03 -11.51 9.02
CA LEU A 132 -1.11 -12.21 10.30
C LEU A 132 -1.00 -13.73 10.13
N GLN A 133 -1.66 -14.30 9.12
CA GLN A 133 -1.61 -15.72 8.84
C GLN A 133 -0.20 -16.16 8.42
N LEU A 134 0.44 -15.44 7.49
CA LEU A 134 1.80 -15.78 7.05
C LEU A 134 2.80 -15.77 8.21
N VAL A 135 2.71 -14.77 9.11
CA VAL A 135 3.61 -14.67 10.26
C VAL A 135 3.31 -15.79 11.27
N ARG A 136 2.03 -16.04 11.57
CA ARG A 136 1.62 -17.09 12.52
C ARG A 136 2.02 -18.48 12.06
N GLU A 137 1.96 -18.75 10.76
CA GLU A 137 2.38 -20.03 10.16
C GLU A 137 3.90 -20.13 9.99
N GLY A 138 4.66 -19.07 10.30
CA GLY A 138 6.12 -19.06 10.20
C GLY A 138 6.64 -18.97 8.77
N VAL A 139 5.80 -18.59 7.80
CA VAL A 139 6.18 -18.44 6.39
C VAL A 139 7.06 -17.21 6.19
N VAL A 140 6.73 -16.11 6.88
CA VAL A 140 7.51 -14.87 6.85
C VAL A 140 7.69 -14.33 8.29
N PRO A 141 8.93 -14.13 8.79
CA PRO A 141 9.13 -13.51 10.09
C PRO A 141 8.79 -12.01 10.05
N ASP A 142 8.12 -11.51 11.09
CA ASP A 142 7.94 -10.09 11.34
C ASP A 142 9.06 -9.57 12.25
N LEU A 143 9.99 -8.82 11.67
CA LEU A 143 11.15 -8.25 12.37
C LEU A 143 10.77 -7.05 13.25
N SER A 144 9.64 -6.41 12.96
CA SER A 144 9.17 -5.21 13.66
C SER A 144 8.12 -5.50 14.73
N GLY A 145 7.51 -6.68 14.70
CA GLY A 145 6.42 -7.09 15.59
C GLY A 145 5.10 -6.34 15.36
N GLY A 146 5.01 -5.47 14.35
CA GLY A 146 3.85 -4.62 14.10
C GLY A 146 2.61 -5.37 13.60
N ILE A 147 2.77 -6.60 13.08
CA ILE A 147 1.65 -7.43 12.60
C ILE A 147 1.00 -8.18 13.77
N HIS A 148 1.78 -8.63 14.75
CA HIS A 148 1.31 -9.43 15.89
C HIS A 148 0.96 -8.62 17.15
N CYS A 149 0.92 -7.30 17.10
CA CYS A 149 0.44 -6.50 18.23
C CYS A 149 -1.05 -6.76 18.51
N GLU A 150 -1.36 -7.47 19.59
CA GLU A 150 -2.61 -7.26 20.32
C GLU A 150 -2.51 -5.89 20.99
N PHE A 151 -3.31 -4.92 20.53
CA PHE A 151 -3.47 -3.62 21.18
C PHE A 151 -4.73 -3.60 22.03
#